data_AF-A0A948VD20-F1
#
_entry.id   AF-A0A948VD20-F1
#
_cell.length_a   1.000
_cell.length_b   1.000
_cell.length_c   1.000
_cell.angle_alpha   90.00
_cell.angle_beta   90.00
_cell.angle_gamma   90.00
#
_symmetry.space_group_name_H-M   'P 1'
#
loop_
_entity.id
_entity.type
_entity.pdbx_description
1 polymer ?
#
loop_
_entity_poly.entity_id
_entity_poly.type
_entity_poly.pdbx_seq_one_letter_code
_entity_poly.pdbx_strand_id
1 'polypeptide(L)'
;MARHVHLGILFGLLALSVQGGASQALQTPFELSGGNETPTYSETVSWCRDLAEASPVISYLEFGLSPRGRALPLVVADRDGLADPGACRRGGDQVILLVQACIHAGESCGKDAGMLLLRDIAAGDGPARALLDNVTLLFIPIFNVDGHERFGPYNRVNQNGPREMGWRTTAQNLNLNRDFLKADAPEMQAWLGLWNAWSPDFFIDVHSTDGADYQYAITYSLETHGNLDAGLTTLVQTYEDRMNRDMAADGFPMIRYVSFRNWHDPRSGLQAWAADPRFSQGYAAVRNRPGLLIETHMLKDYANRVETTGLLVRHTMAWLNAHGGELRSAVEDADRATASPGFRDRPFPLTFQRADSCRTIDFLGVAYETATSEVTGGDYNRFGAEPEIWKVEYFDIVEPDRTVKLPAAYLVPPEWTAVLERLRWHGARFRRLAAPVDLEVRTYRFGDATWGRRPYEGRNTVEFEVAAGIETLTFPAGSAVVSLAQPAARAIAHLLEPEGPDSLARWGFFNAVFDRVEYVESYVIEAMIPVMLADRPELAAELEAAKTADPEWAKEPWNIRMWFYERTPYFDERAGLYPVGLLDDPTVLDTLPLD
;
A
#
# COMPACT_ATOMS: atom_id res chain seq x y z
N MET A 1 4.37 -90.80 33.67
CA MET A 1 3.23 -90.06 33.08
C MET A 1 3.20 -88.69 33.74
N ALA A 2 3.84 -87.69 33.13
CA ALA A 2 3.21 -86.64 32.31
C ALA A 2 2.26 -85.76 33.17
N ARG A 3 2.75 -84.62 33.71
CA ARG A 3 2.69 -83.25 33.15
C ARG A 3 1.26 -82.78 32.84
N HIS A 4 0.83 -81.68 33.48
CA HIS A 4 0.34 -80.40 32.91
C HIS A 4 -0.49 -79.65 33.98
N VAL A 5 -0.06 -78.50 34.51
CA VAL A 5 -0.07 -77.10 34.02
C VAL A 5 -1.26 -76.28 34.55
N HIS A 6 -0.88 -75.13 35.12
CA HIS A 6 -1.56 -73.94 35.64
C HIS A 6 -2.91 -73.51 35.05
N LEU A 7 -3.74 -72.85 35.87
CA LEU A 7 -4.11 -71.43 35.67
C LEU A 7 -4.81 -70.84 36.92
N GLY A 8 -4.15 -69.93 37.62
CA GLY A 8 -4.76 -69.03 38.61
C GLY A 8 -4.78 -67.62 38.03
N ILE A 9 -5.97 -67.08 37.78
CA ILE A 9 -6.16 -65.73 37.26
C ILE A 9 -6.11 -64.76 38.43
N LEU A 10 -5.06 -63.93 38.48
CA LEU A 10 -4.91 -62.79 39.38
C LEU A 10 -5.42 -61.54 38.65
N PHE A 11 -6.50 -60.93 39.13
CA PHE A 11 -6.99 -59.64 38.63
C PHE A 11 -6.09 -58.52 39.17
N GLY A 12 -5.19 -58.00 38.34
CA GLY A 12 -4.43 -56.78 38.60
C GLY A 12 -5.20 -55.56 38.10
N LEU A 13 -5.59 -54.68 39.02
CA LEU A 13 -6.05 -53.32 38.71
C LEU A 13 -4.86 -52.51 38.18
N LEU A 14 -4.78 -52.34 36.86
CA LEU A 14 -3.92 -51.32 36.24
C LEU A 14 -4.61 -49.96 36.43
N ALA A 15 -4.08 -49.15 37.35
CA ALA A 15 -4.33 -47.71 37.33
C ALA A 15 -3.62 -47.12 36.11
N LEU A 16 -4.38 -46.84 35.05
CA LEU A 16 -3.93 -45.98 33.94
C LEU A 16 -3.73 -44.57 34.50
N SER A 17 -2.50 -44.25 34.87
CA SER A 17 -2.07 -42.87 35.00
C SER A 17 -2.14 -42.22 33.62
N VAL A 18 -3.19 -41.45 33.36
CA VAL A 18 -3.20 -40.48 32.28
C VAL A 18 -2.19 -39.41 32.66
N GLN A 19 -0.93 -39.62 32.28
CA GLN A 19 0.02 -38.53 32.20
C GLN A 19 -0.52 -37.62 31.09
N GLY A 20 -1.08 -36.48 31.47
CA GLY A 20 -1.33 -35.39 30.55
C GLY A 20 0.01 -35.04 29.90
N GLY A 21 0.17 -35.45 28.64
CA GLY A 21 1.30 -35.01 27.84
C GLY A 21 1.22 -33.50 27.77
N ALA A 22 2.25 -32.82 28.26
CA ALA A 22 2.50 -31.45 27.85
C ALA A 22 2.49 -31.48 26.31
N SER A 23 1.56 -30.75 25.69
CA SER A 23 1.56 -30.54 24.25
C SER A 23 2.97 -30.12 23.87
N GLN A 24 3.69 -30.98 23.15
CA GLN A 24 5.03 -30.64 22.69
C GLN A 24 4.83 -29.42 21.79
N ALA A 25 5.37 -28.26 22.18
CA ALA A 25 5.17 -27.02 21.44
C ALA A 25 5.55 -27.27 19.98
N LEU A 26 4.65 -26.95 19.05
CA LEU A 26 4.86 -27.14 17.62
C LEU A 26 5.99 -26.22 17.16
N GLN A 27 7.24 -26.71 17.26
CA GLN A 27 8.43 -25.96 16.88
C GLN A 27 8.30 -25.51 15.42
N THR A 28 8.77 -24.30 15.13
CA THR A 28 8.73 -23.79 13.76
C THR A 28 9.86 -24.41 12.93
N PRO A 29 9.72 -24.51 11.60
CA PRO A 29 10.81 -24.95 10.73
C PRO A 29 12.09 -24.12 10.89
N PHE A 30 11.96 -22.82 11.15
CA PHE A 30 13.08 -21.94 11.50
C PHE A 30 13.86 -22.41 12.73
N GLU A 31 13.17 -22.86 13.78
CA GLU A 31 13.84 -23.40 14.98
C GLU A 31 14.52 -24.73 14.72
N LEU A 32 13.83 -25.63 14.01
CA LEU A 32 14.34 -26.96 13.69
C LEU A 32 15.61 -26.89 12.82
N SER A 33 15.77 -25.83 12.04
CA SER A 33 16.94 -25.60 11.21
C SER A 33 18.06 -24.83 11.91
N GLY A 34 17.92 -24.50 13.20
CA GLY A 34 18.89 -23.65 13.92
C GLY A 34 18.92 -22.18 13.48
N GLY A 35 17.81 -21.65 12.96
CA GLY A 35 17.63 -20.21 12.69
C GLY A 35 18.10 -19.72 11.33
N ASN A 36 18.31 -20.61 10.35
CA ASN A 36 18.85 -20.26 9.03
C ASN A 36 18.00 -20.72 7.83
N GLU A 37 16.85 -21.35 8.07
CA GLU A 37 15.93 -21.77 7.02
C GLU A 37 14.54 -21.20 7.28
N THR A 38 13.77 -21.09 6.20
CA THR A 38 12.38 -20.63 6.22
C THR A 38 11.53 -21.65 5.47
N PRO A 39 10.31 -21.97 5.91
CA PRO A 39 9.50 -23.03 5.29
C PRO A 39 8.96 -22.65 3.92
N THR A 40 8.72 -23.66 3.07
CA THR A 40 7.92 -23.52 1.83
C THR A 40 6.46 -23.12 2.13
N TYR A 41 5.68 -22.77 1.12
CA TYR A 41 4.25 -22.49 1.28
C TYR A 41 3.52 -23.68 1.93
N SER A 42 3.79 -24.91 1.46
CA SER A 42 3.12 -26.11 1.95
C SER A 42 3.41 -26.39 3.42
N GLU A 43 4.66 -26.25 3.85
CA GLU A 43 5.08 -26.42 5.24
C GLU A 43 4.50 -25.32 6.13
N THR A 44 4.50 -24.06 5.66
CA THR A 44 3.91 -22.93 6.37
C THR A 44 2.42 -23.16 6.62
N VAL A 45 1.66 -23.52 5.57
CA VAL A 45 0.22 -23.77 5.68
C VAL A 45 -0.08 -24.99 6.56
N SER A 46 0.66 -26.08 6.42
CA SER A 46 0.50 -27.26 7.27
C SER A 46 0.71 -26.89 8.74
N TRP A 47 1.82 -26.23 9.04
CA TRP A 47 2.15 -25.83 10.40
C TRP A 47 1.11 -24.88 11.01
N CYS A 48 0.60 -23.90 10.25
CA CYS A 48 -0.44 -23.00 10.73
C CYS A 48 -1.76 -23.73 11.01
N ARG A 49 -2.12 -24.75 10.21
CA ARG A 49 -3.32 -25.58 10.45
C ARG A 49 -3.16 -26.45 11.68
N ASP A 50 -2.01 -27.10 11.83
CA ASP A 50 -1.70 -27.92 13.01
C ASP A 50 -1.73 -27.08 14.29
N LEU A 51 -1.21 -25.85 14.23
CA LEU A 51 -1.27 -24.90 15.35
C LEU A 51 -2.71 -24.49 15.70
N ALA A 52 -3.53 -24.21 14.70
CA ALA A 52 -4.94 -23.88 14.89
C ALA A 52 -5.75 -25.05 15.48
N GLU A 53 -5.44 -26.29 15.09
CA GLU A 53 -6.07 -27.49 15.68
C GLU A 53 -5.63 -27.70 17.15
N ALA A 54 -4.37 -27.39 17.46
CA ALA A 54 -3.80 -27.57 18.79
C ALA A 54 -4.13 -26.45 19.80
N SER A 55 -4.66 -25.30 19.34
CA SER A 55 -4.84 -24.11 20.19
C SER A 55 -6.24 -23.49 20.07
N PRO A 56 -6.95 -23.28 21.19
CA PRO A 56 -8.32 -22.74 21.17
C PRO A 56 -8.39 -21.25 20.80
N VAL A 57 -7.25 -20.56 20.66
CA VAL A 57 -7.20 -19.13 20.34
C VAL A 57 -6.63 -18.83 18.97
N ILE A 58 -6.22 -19.86 18.24
CA ILE A 58 -5.67 -19.72 16.90
C ILE A 58 -6.68 -20.28 15.91
N SER A 59 -6.99 -19.50 14.89
CA SER A 59 -7.80 -19.93 13.76
C SER A 59 -7.03 -19.76 12.46
N TYR A 60 -7.15 -20.72 11.56
CA TYR A 60 -6.61 -20.64 10.20
C TYR A 60 -7.75 -20.36 9.21
N LEU A 61 -7.59 -19.34 8.40
CA LEU A 61 -8.52 -18.90 7.37
C LEU A 61 -7.79 -18.71 6.04
N GLU A 62 -8.57 -18.54 4.97
CA GLU A 62 -8.10 -18.19 3.64
C GLU A 62 -8.89 -16.97 3.17
N PHE A 63 -8.23 -15.95 2.59
CA PHE A 63 -8.89 -14.69 2.21
C PHE A 63 -8.94 -14.43 0.70
N GLY A 64 -8.41 -15.34 -0.11
CA GLY A 64 -8.44 -15.25 -1.56
C GLY A 64 -7.57 -16.31 -2.23
N LEU A 65 -7.45 -16.21 -3.55
CA LEU A 65 -6.63 -17.11 -4.37
C LEU A 65 -5.64 -16.28 -5.20
N SER A 66 -4.43 -16.78 -5.37
CA SER A 66 -3.46 -16.28 -6.34
C SER A 66 -3.85 -16.64 -7.78
N PRO A 67 -3.21 -16.05 -8.81
CA PRO A 67 -3.39 -16.44 -10.21
C PRO A 67 -3.12 -17.93 -10.50
N ARG A 68 -2.27 -18.60 -9.71
CA ARG A 68 -2.04 -20.06 -9.84
C ARG A 68 -2.96 -20.91 -8.96
N GLY A 69 -3.96 -20.31 -8.32
CA GLY A 69 -4.94 -21.01 -7.50
C GLY A 69 -4.43 -21.40 -6.11
N ARG A 70 -3.35 -20.78 -5.61
CA ARG A 70 -2.91 -20.98 -4.22
C ARG A 70 -3.75 -20.12 -3.30
N ALA A 71 -4.22 -20.70 -2.19
CA ALA A 71 -4.91 -19.94 -1.17
C ALA A 71 -3.99 -18.90 -0.52
N LEU A 72 -4.55 -17.75 -0.18
CA LEU A 72 -3.86 -16.72 0.59
C LEU A 72 -4.13 -16.98 2.07
N PRO A 73 -3.12 -17.41 2.86
CA PRO A 73 -3.30 -17.82 4.24
C PRO A 73 -3.50 -16.62 5.16
N LEU A 74 -4.40 -16.76 6.13
CA LEU A 74 -4.59 -15.83 7.24
C LEU A 74 -4.66 -16.63 8.55
N VAL A 75 -3.88 -16.23 9.55
CA VAL A 75 -4.00 -16.77 10.91
C VAL A 75 -4.60 -15.68 11.80
N VAL A 76 -5.68 -16.02 12.52
CA VAL A 76 -6.29 -15.14 13.50
C VAL A 76 -5.93 -15.65 14.89
N ALA A 77 -5.34 -14.79 15.72
CA ALA A 77 -5.14 -15.05 17.13
C ALA A 77 -6.02 -14.10 17.95
N ASP A 78 -6.96 -14.66 18.71
CA ASP A 78 -7.88 -13.91 19.55
C ASP A 78 -8.07 -14.63 20.88
N ARG A 79 -8.07 -13.89 22.00
CA ARG A 79 -8.11 -14.47 23.35
C ARG A 79 -9.29 -15.43 23.58
N ASP A 80 -10.43 -15.15 22.95
CA ASP A 80 -11.64 -15.94 23.10
C ASP A 80 -11.86 -16.94 21.94
N GLY A 81 -10.85 -17.10 21.06
CA GLY A 81 -10.93 -17.99 19.91
C GLY A 81 -11.86 -17.50 18.81
N LEU A 82 -12.15 -16.20 18.75
CA LEU A 82 -12.98 -15.61 17.71
C LEU A 82 -12.20 -15.43 16.40
N ALA A 83 -12.90 -15.63 15.29
CA ALA A 83 -12.33 -15.53 13.93
C ALA A 83 -13.23 -14.77 12.94
N ASP A 84 -14.33 -14.20 13.42
CA ASP A 84 -15.24 -13.37 12.63
C ASP A 84 -14.95 -11.87 12.90
N PRO A 85 -14.84 -11.02 11.86
CA PRO A 85 -14.54 -9.59 12.02
C PRO A 85 -15.46 -8.85 13.02
N GLY A 86 -16.76 -9.11 12.96
CA GLY A 86 -17.75 -8.47 13.83
C GLY A 86 -17.66 -8.97 15.26
N ALA A 87 -17.40 -10.28 15.44
CA ALA A 87 -17.24 -10.88 16.76
C ALA A 87 -15.96 -10.42 17.46
N CYS A 88 -14.85 -10.29 16.72
CA CYS A 88 -13.58 -9.80 17.27
C CYS A 88 -13.63 -8.32 17.66
N ARG A 89 -14.52 -7.52 17.05
CA ARG A 89 -14.68 -6.10 17.37
C ARG A 89 -15.64 -5.91 18.56
N ARG A 90 -15.19 -6.29 19.75
CA ARG A 90 -15.99 -6.27 21.01
C ARG A 90 -16.26 -4.88 21.61
N GLY A 91 -15.77 -3.80 21.00
CA GLY A 91 -15.84 -2.44 21.56
C GLY A 91 -14.81 -2.20 22.66
N GLY A 92 -14.91 -1.05 23.35
CA GLY A 92 -13.94 -0.68 24.40
C GLY A 92 -12.51 -0.54 23.88
N ASP A 93 -11.55 -1.18 24.54
CA ASP A 93 -10.13 -1.09 24.20
C ASP A 93 -9.68 -2.12 23.15
N GLN A 94 -10.57 -3.00 22.69
CA GLN A 94 -10.23 -4.06 21.75
C GLN A 94 -9.79 -3.51 20.39
N VAL A 95 -8.57 -3.84 19.96
CA VAL A 95 -7.94 -3.44 18.70
C VAL A 95 -7.78 -4.65 17.78
N ILE A 96 -7.98 -4.44 16.48
CA ILE A 96 -7.60 -5.39 15.43
C ILE A 96 -6.26 -4.93 14.84
N LEU A 97 -5.21 -5.72 15.07
CA LEU A 97 -3.88 -5.54 14.50
C LEU A 97 -3.72 -6.45 13.29
N LEU A 98 -3.39 -5.89 12.12
CA LEU A 98 -2.98 -6.68 10.95
C LEU A 98 -1.47 -6.64 10.79
N VAL A 99 -0.82 -7.80 10.80
CA VAL A 99 0.60 -7.99 10.48
C VAL A 99 0.71 -8.82 9.21
N GLN A 100 1.47 -8.35 8.23
CA GLN A 100 1.75 -9.12 7.03
C GLN A 100 3.25 -9.31 6.81
N ALA A 101 3.58 -10.43 6.17
CA ALA A 101 4.94 -10.77 5.77
C ALA A 101 4.98 -11.30 4.33
N CYS A 102 6.19 -11.37 3.78
CA CYS A 102 6.44 -11.95 2.46
C CYS A 102 5.62 -11.30 1.33
N ILE A 103 5.33 -9.99 1.41
CA ILE A 103 4.81 -9.23 0.25
C ILE A 103 5.85 -9.21 -0.88
N HIS A 104 7.13 -9.07 -0.53
CA HIS A 104 8.24 -9.56 -1.34
C HIS A 104 8.69 -10.90 -0.74
N ALA A 105 8.45 -12.01 -1.42
CA ALA A 105 8.52 -13.31 -0.76
C ALA A 105 9.93 -13.75 -0.31
N GLY A 106 11.00 -13.07 -0.75
CA GLY A 106 12.36 -13.28 -0.25
C GLY A 106 12.71 -12.54 1.05
N GLU A 107 11.79 -11.71 1.57
CA GLU A 107 11.90 -10.96 2.84
C GLU A 107 11.25 -11.78 3.98
N SER A 108 11.68 -13.02 4.15
CA SER A 108 10.92 -14.01 4.94
C SER A 108 11.00 -13.86 6.46
N CYS A 109 11.81 -12.92 6.98
CA CYS A 109 11.99 -12.75 8.43
C CYS A 109 10.70 -12.47 9.20
N GLY A 110 9.77 -11.68 8.62
CA GLY A 110 8.46 -11.44 9.23
C GLY A 110 7.58 -12.67 9.33
N LYS A 111 7.71 -13.60 8.37
CA LYS A 111 6.97 -14.87 8.38
C LYS A 111 7.40 -15.71 9.59
N ASP A 112 8.71 -15.90 9.75
CA ASP A 112 9.25 -16.74 10.81
C ASP A 112 9.09 -16.09 12.19
N ALA A 113 9.23 -14.76 12.29
CA ALA A 113 8.96 -14.02 13.52
C ALA A 113 7.50 -14.15 13.97
N GLY A 114 6.55 -14.03 13.04
CA GLY A 114 5.14 -14.20 13.33
C GLY A 114 4.78 -15.65 13.69
N MET A 115 5.38 -16.64 13.03
CA MET A 115 5.21 -18.05 13.40
C MET A 115 5.72 -18.33 14.83
N LEU A 116 6.89 -17.79 15.21
CA LEU A 116 7.40 -17.91 16.59
C LEU A 116 6.45 -17.27 17.61
N LEU A 117 5.91 -16.09 17.31
CA LEU A 117 4.94 -15.40 18.16
C LEU A 117 3.65 -16.22 18.34
N LEU A 118 3.08 -16.73 17.24
CA LEU A 118 1.86 -17.54 17.27
C LEU A 118 2.06 -18.82 18.08
N ARG A 119 3.20 -19.47 17.94
CA ARG A 119 3.58 -20.62 18.76
C ARG A 119 3.62 -20.27 20.24
N ASP A 120 4.23 -19.14 20.61
CA ASP A 120 4.31 -18.70 22.01
C ASP A 120 2.92 -18.38 22.58
N ILE A 121 2.04 -17.77 21.78
CA ILE A 121 0.64 -17.50 22.13
C ILE A 121 -0.14 -18.81 22.36
N ALA A 122 0.13 -19.83 21.56
CA ALA A 122 -0.54 -21.13 21.63
C ALA A 122 -0.05 -21.98 22.81
N ALA A 123 1.16 -21.76 23.32
CA ALA A 123 1.80 -22.58 24.35
C ALA A 123 1.12 -22.54 25.75
N GLY A 124 0.14 -21.64 25.98
CA GLY A 124 -0.65 -21.57 27.20
C GLY A 124 -0.78 -20.14 27.76
N ASP A 125 -1.14 -20.00 29.03
CA ASP A 125 -1.44 -18.71 29.69
C ASP A 125 -0.19 -17.87 30.06
N GLY A 126 0.83 -17.86 29.19
CA GLY A 126 2.08 -17.12 29.38
C GLY A 126 2.02 -15.65 28.95
N PRO A 127 3.14 -14.90 29.08
CA PRO A 127 3.22 -13.49 28.69
C PRO A 127 2.82 -13.22 27.23
N ALA A 128 3.11 -14.15 26.32
CA ALA A 128 2.70 -14.02 24.91
C ALA A 128 1.17 -14.09 24.75
N ARG A 129 0.48 -14.93 25.54
CA ARG A 129 -0.99 -15.02 25.51
C ARG A 129 -1.66 -13.76 26.03
N ALA A 130 -1.05 -13.09 27.01
CA ALA A 130 -1.52 -11.80 27.51
C ALA A 130 -1.43 -10.67 26.47
N LEU A 131 -0.67 -10.86 25.38
CA LEU A 131 -0.67 -9.91 24.27
C LEU A 131 -2.03 -9.85 23.56
N LEU A 132 -2.91 -10.84 23.74
CA LEU A 132 -4.27 -10.86 23.17
C LEU A 132 -5.33 -10.23 24.08
N ASP A 133 -4.95 -9.64 25.22
CA ASP A 133 -5.89 -9.12 26.22
C ASP A 133 -6.88 -8.11 25.62
N ASN A 134 -6.39 -7.18 24.81
CA ASN A 134 -7.17 -6.20 24.06
C ASN A 134 -6.77 -6.17 22.57
N VAL A 135 -6.07 -7.20 22.07
CA VAL A 135 -5.63 -7.27 20.67
C VAL A 135 -6.10 -8.57 20.01
N THR A 136 -6.79 -8.43 18.89
CA THR A 136 -6.96 -9.52 17.92
C THR A 136 -5.88 -9.37 16.87
N LEU A 137 -5.01 -10.37 16.73
CA LEU A 137 -3.95 -10.38 15.74
C LEU A 137 -4.43 -11.10 14.47
N LEU A 138 -4.39 -10.40 13.35
CA LEU A 138 -4.49 -10.95 12.00
C LEU A 138 -3.08 -11.07 11.45
N PHE A 139 -2.66 -12.28 11.09
CA PHE A 139 -1.33 -12.53 10.55
C PHE A 139 -1.40 -13.15 9.16
N ILE A 140 -0.86 -12.45 8.16
CA ILE A 140 -0.66 -12.98 6.81
C ILE A 140 0.81 -13.47 6.72
N PRO A 141 1.08 -14.78 6.85
CA PRO A 141 2.45 -15.28 6.83
C PRO A 141 3.10 -15.17 5.44
N ILE A 142 2.30 -15.30 4.38
CA ILE A 142 2.78 -15.24 3.00
C ILE A 142 1.76 -14.47 2.17
N PHE A 143 2.04 -13.20 1.88
CA PHE A 143 1.16 -12.43 0.99
C PHE A 143 1.39 -12.77 -0.50
N ASN A 144 2.65 -12.74 -0.96
CA ASN A 144 3.00 -13.13 -2.33
C ASN A 144 3.23 -14.65 -2.42
N VAL A 145 2.15 -15.44 -2.36
CA VAL A 145 2.22 -16.91 -2.33
C VAL A 145 2.81 -17.52 -3.62
N ASP A 146 2.61 -16.88 -4.76
CA ASP A 146 3.13 -17.39 -6.03
C ASP A 146 4.61 -17.07 -6.24
N GLY A 147 5.04 -15.87 -5.85
CA GLY A 147 6.45 -15.50 -5.81
C GLY A 147 7.21 -16.30 -4.76
N HIS A 148 6.57 -16.63 -3.63
CA HIS A 148 7.15 -17.48 -2.58
C HIS A 148 7.62 -18.83 -3.12
N GLU A 149 6.79 -19.46 -3.96
CA GLU A 149 7.07 -20.79 -4.50
C GLU A 149 8.00 -20.78 -5.72
N ARG A 150 8.50 -19.61 -6.13
CA ARG A 150 9.76 -19.53 -6.88
C ARG A 150 10.92 -19.64 -5.89
N PHE A 151 10.98 -20.74 -5.16
CA PHE A 151 11.84 -20.96 -4.01
C PHE A 151 13.26 -21.35 -4.43
N GLY A 152 14.28 -20.73 -3.85
CA GLY A 152 15.67 -21.09 -4.12
C GLY A 152 16.69 -20.12 -3.50
N PRO A 153 17.99 -20.46 -3.57
CA PRO A 153 19.05 -19.73 -2.86
C PRO A 153 19.51 -18.44 -3.56
N TYR A 154 19.05 -18.17 -4.78
CA TYR A 154 19.59 -17.11 -5.65
C TYR A 154 18.60 -15.97 -5.92
N ASN A 155 17.55 -15.85 -5.10
CA ASN A 155 16.48 -14.87 -5.33
C ASN A 155 16.77 -13.47 -4.78
N ARG A 156 17.82 -13.32 -3.97
CA ARG A 156 18.22 -12.07 -3.30
C ARG A 156 19.73 -11.95 -3.21
N VAL A 157 20.37 -11.28 -4.17
CA VAL A 157 21.82 -11.08 -4.15
C VAL A 157 22.27 -10.05 -3.09
N ASN A 158 21.40 -9.09 -2.76
CA ASN A 158 21.71 -7.98 -1.85
C ASN A 158 21.46 -8.31 -0.36
N GLN A 159 21.10 -9.54 -0.02
CA GLN A 159 20.59 -9.89 1.30
C GLN A 159 21.27 -11.15 1.85
N ASN A 160 21.68 -11.08 3.12
CA ASN A 160 22.02 -12.23 3.94
C ASN A 160 20.73 -12.87 4.47
N GLY A 161 20.04 -13.62 3.61
CA GLY A 161 18.76 -14.27 3.88
C GLY A 161 18.90 -15.71 4.39
N PRO A 162 17.76 -16.41 4.56
CA PRO A 162 17.80 -17.84 4.84
C PRO A 162 18.37 -18.60 3.63
N ARG A 163 18.71 -19.88 3.84
CA ARG A 163 19.33 -20.74 2.81
C ARG A 163 18.58 -20.73 1.47
N GLU A 164 17.26 -20.72 1.50
CA GLU A 164 16.39 -20.61 0.33
C GLU A 164 15.21 -19.68 0.67
N MET A 165 14.71 -18.95 -0.32
CA MET A 165 13.68 -17.94 -0.12
C MET A 165 12.88 -17.70 -1.39
N GLY A 166 11.78 -16.95 -1.28
CA GLY A 166 10.92 -16.61 -2.42
C GLY A 166 11.45 -15.50 -3.32
N TRP A 167 10.74 -15.27 -4.43
CA TRP A 167 11.00 -14.20 -5.38
C TRP A 167 10.19 -12.93 -5.07
N ARG A 168 10.72 -11.77 -5.48
CA ARG A 168 10.17 -10.44 -5.15
C ARG A 168 8.75 -10.21 -5.67
N THR A 169 8.49 -10.57 -6.93
CA THR A 169 7.24 -10.25 -7.63
C THR A 169 6.30 -11.44 -7.71
N THR A 170 5.03 -11.20 -8.01
CA THR A 170 4.01 -12.26 -8.23
C THR A 170 4.33 -13.09 -9.47
N ALA A 171 3.52 -14.13 -9.74
CA ALA A 171 3.59 -14.90 -10.99
C ALA A 171 3.40 -14.04 -12.26
N GLN A 172 2.80 -12.85 -12.14
CA GLN A 172 2.61 -11.90 -13.24
C GLN A 172 3.73 -10.84 -13.31
N ASN A 173 4.79 -10.98 -12.51
CA ASN A 173 5.84 -9.98 -12.33
C ASN A 173 5.35 -8.62 -11.80
N LEU A 174 4.23 -8.59 -11.09
CA LEU A 174 3.77 -7.39 -10.38
C LEU A 174 4.43 -7.32 -9.01
N ASN A 175 4.80 -6.11 -8.58
CA ASN A 175 5.22 -5.84 -7.23
C ASN A 175 4.00 -5.45 -6.39
N LEU A 176 3.61 -6.31 -5.45
CA LEU A 176 2.48 -6.04 -4.55
C LEU A 176 2.68 -4.77 -3.70
N ASN A 177 3.93 -4.41 -3.36
CA ASN A 177 4.25 -3.15 -2.67
C ASN A 177 4.32 -1.93 -3.63
N ARG A 178 3.66 -2.02 -4.79
CA ARG A 178 3.32 -0.91 -5.69
C ARG A 178 1.85 -0.96 -6.12
N ASP A 179 1.09 -1.92 -5.59
CA ASP A 179 -0.21 -2.29 -6.14
C ASP A 179 -1.37 -1.84 -5.25
N PHE A 180 -1.11 -1.32 -4.04
CA PHE A 180 -2.15 -1.04 -3.06
C PHE A 180 -3.29 -0.19 -3.61
N LEU A 181 -3.01 0.88 -4.37
CA LEU A 181 -4.05 1.74 -4.95
C LEU A 181 -4.53 1.30 -6.34
N LYS A 182 -3.67 0.80 -7.23
CA LYS A 182 -4.09 0.43 -8.59
C LYS A 182 -4.80 -0.94 -8.66
N ALA A 183 -4.49 -1.81 -7.69
CA ALA A 183 -5.11 -3.11 -7.44
C ALA A 183 -5.19 -4.03 -8.67
N ASP A 184 -4.07 -4.21 -9.38
CA ASP A 184 -4.04 -5.06 -10.56
C ASP A 184 -3.88 -6.54 -10.26
N ALA A 185 -3.16 -6.87 -9.19
CA ALA A 185 -2.93 -8.24 -8.79
C ALA A 185 -4.17 -8.81 -8.08
N PRO A 186 -4.63 -10.03 -8.42
CA PRO A 186 -5.70 -10.70 -7.68
C PRO A 186 -5.41 -10.82 -6.17
N GLU A 187 -4.14 -10.99 -5.78
CA GLU A 187 -3.72 -11.01 -4.38
C GLU A 187 -4.04 -9.67 -3.69
N MET A 188 -3.78 -8.54 -4.34
CA MET A 188 -4.09 -7.22 -3.80
C MET A 188 -5.59 -6.96 -3.74
N GLN A 189 -6.35 -7.41 -4.73
CA GLN A 189 -7.82 -7.32 -4.72
C GLN A 189 -8.41 -8.12 -3.53
N ALA A 190 -7.88 -9.31 -3.25
CA ALA A 190 -8.25 -10.10 -2.08
C ALA A 190 -7.84 -9.41 -0.77
N TRP A 191 -6.65 -8.81 -0.71
CA TRP A 191 -6.17 -8.05 0.45
C TRP A 191 -7.08 -6.85 0.74
N LEU A 192 -7.52 -6.12 -0.28
CA LEU A 192 -8.46 -5.01 -0.13
C LEU A 192 -9.83 -5.49 0.38
N GLY A 193 -10.28 -6.67 -0.07
CA GLY A 193 -11.45 -7.35 0.48
C GLY A 193 -11.31 -7.65 1.98
N LEU A 194 -10.18 -8.24 2.38
CA LEU A 194 -9.83 -8.50 3.77
C LEU A 194 -9.78 -7.22 4.60
N TRP A 195 -9.09 -6.19 4.09
CA TRP A 195 -8.94 -4.89 4.73
C TRP A 195 -10.29 -4.25 5.04
N ASN A 196 -11.22 -4.25 4.07
CA ASN A 196 -12.55 -3.67 4.30
C ASN A 196 -13.40 -4.54 5.25
N ALA A 197 -13.29 -5.87 5.18
CA ALA A 197 -14.05 -6.77 6.05
C ALA A 197 -13.63 -6.65 7.52
N TRP A 198 -12.33 -6.56 7.80
CA TRP A 198 -11.78 -6.49 9.16
C TRP A 198 -11.62 -5.07 9.69
N SER A 199 -11.41 -4.10 8.79
CA SER A 199 -11.16 -2.69 9.11
C SER A 199 -10.09 -2.51 10.21
N PRO A 200 -8.87 -3.09 10.06
CA PRO A 200 -7.87 -3.10 11.13
C PRO A 200 -7.59 -1.70 11.67
N ASP A 201 -7.33 -1.59 12.97
CA ASP A 201 -7.06 -0.30 13.62
C ASP A 201 -5.57 0.07 13.55
N PHE A 202 -4.69 -0.92 13.39
CA PHE A 202 -3.24 -0.76 13.19
C PHE A 202 -2.73 -1.79 12.18
N PHE A 203 -1.77 -1.39 11.35
CA PHE A 203 -1.18 -2.25 10.33
C PHE A 203 0.35 -2.30 10.43
N ILE A 204 0.93 -3.49 10.27
CA ILE A 204 2.37 -3.72 10.20
C ILE A 204 2.69 -4.51 8.92
N ASP A 205 3.63 -4.02 8.14
CA ASP A 205 4.17 -4.70 6.97
C ASP A 205 5.66 -4.94 7.14
N VAL A 206 6.11 -6.19 7.02
CA VAL A 206 7.50 -6.57 7.31
C VAL A 206 8.29 -6.82 6.03
N HIS A 207 9.34 -6.02 5.85
CA HIS A 207 10.26 -5.97 4.71
C HIS A 207 11.73 -6.06 5.16
N SER A 208 12.64 -5.80 4.22
CA SER A 208 14.07 -5.70 4.43
C SER A 208 14.65 -4.70 3.45
N THR A 209 15.42 -3.75 3.97
CA THR A 209 15.97 -2.62 3.22
C THR A 209 17.25 -3.01 2.50
N ASP A 210 17.32 -2.75 1.20
CA ASP A 210 18.59 -2.70 0.47
C ASP A 210 19.29 -1.34 0.72
N GLY A 211 20.62 -1.30 0.67
CA GLY A 211 21.37 -0.05 0.89
C GLY A 211 22.82 -0.25 1.34
N ALA A 212 23.22 0.49 2.37
CA ALA A 212 24.55 0.43 3.00
C ALA A 212 24.55 -0.46 4.26
N ASP A 213 25.74 -0.83 4.76
CA ASP A 213 25.87 -1.45 6.08
C ASP A 213 25.93 -0.39 7.18
N TYR A 214 25.24 -0.65 8.29
CA TYR A 214 25.18 0.19 9.49
C TYR A 214 24.81 -0.64 10.73
N GLN A 215 24.86 -0.06 11.93
CA GLN A 215 24.71 -0.85 13.17
C GLN A 215 23.27 -1.29 13.44
N TYR A 216 22.27 -0.52 13.00
CA TYR A 216 20.87 -0.83 13.24
C TYR A 216 20.47 -2.17 12.60
N ALA A 217 19.92 -3.09 13.38
CA ALA A 217 19.37 -4.35 12.87
C ALA A 217 18.00 -4.15 12.19
N ILE A 218 17.28 -3.09 12.60
CA ILE A 218 15.94 -2.77 12.16
C ILE A 218 15.82 -1.26 11.92
N THR A 219 15.19 -0.91 10.81
CA THR A 219 14.73 0.43 10.49
C THR A 219 13.22 0.37 10.25
N TYR A 220 12.55 1.52 10.19
CA TYR A 220 11.11 1.55 9.98
C TYR A 220 10.63 2.80 9.26
N SER A 221 9.46 2.73 8.65
CA SER A 221 8.73 3.90 8.15
C SER A 221 7.34 3.95 8.77
N LEU A 222 6.95 5.15 9.22
CA LEU A 222 5.61 5.52 9.65
C LEU A 222 5.23 6.76 8.86
N GLU A 223 4.03 6.77 8.28
CA GLU A 223 3.57 7.92 7.53
C GLU A 223 2.97 8.97 8.49
N THR A 224 3.73 10.05 8.68
CA THR A 224 3.40 11.17 9.60
C THR A 224 3.57 12.54 8.93
N HIS A 225 3.59 12.60 7.60
CA HIS A 225 3.95 13.80 6.82
C HIS A 225 2.73 14.50 6.19
N GLY A 226 1.52 14.01 6.42
CA GLY A 226 0.27 14.68 6.05
C GLY A 226 -0.80 13.77 5.45
N ASN A 227 -0.46 12.53 5.09
CA ASN A 227 -1.43 11.55 4.58
C ASN A 227 -2.38 11.00 5.64
N LEU A 228 -2.03 11.15 6.92
CA LEU A 228 -2.81 10.76 8.09
C LEU A 228 -3.54 11.97 8.70
N ASP A 229 -4.65 11.76 9.42
CA ASP A 229 -5.25 12.82 10.24
C ASP A 229 -4.27 13.39 11.27
N ALA A 230 -4.37 14.68 11.59
CA ALA A 230 -3.42 15.35 12.47
C ALA A 230 -3.45 14.82 13.91
N GLY A 231 -4.64 14.52 14.46
CA GLY A 231 -4.75 13.95 15.80
C GLY A 231 -4.14 12.56 15.88
N LEU A 232 -4.40 11.74 14.86
CA LEU A 232 -3.82 10.41 14.74
C LEU A 232 -2.30 10.47 14.50
N THR A 233 -1.80 11.48 13.78
CA THR A 233 -0.36 11.72 13.57
C THR A 233 0.36 11.96 14.90
N THR A 234 -0.21 12.77 15.79
CA THR A 234 0.36 13.02 17.13
C THR A 234 0.43 11.73 17.96
N LEU A 235 -0.59 10.88 17.88
CA LEU A 235 -0.58 9.58 18.56
C LEU A 235 0.51 8.66 18.01
N VAL A 236 0.66 8.60 16.68
CA VAL A 236 1.69 7.79 16.02
C VAL A 236 3.11 8.25 16.39
N GLN A 237 3.34 9.56 16.53
CA GLN A 237 4.64 10.09 17.00
C GLN A 237 4.95 9.66 18.44
N THR A 238 3.92 9.63 19.31
CA THR A 238 4.08 9.14 20.69
C THR A 238 4.37 7.64 20.73
N TYR A 239 3.68 6.87 19.89
CA TYR A 239 3.96 5.45 19.66
C TYR A 239 5.41 5.24 19.18
N GLU A 240 5.85 5.99 18.16
CA GLU A 240 7.20 5.92 17.62
C GLU A 240 8.26 6.16 18.70
N ASP A 241 8.13 7.25 19.46
CA ASP A 241 9.04 7.56 20.58
C ASP A 241 9.11 6.41 21.60
N ARG A 242 7.97 5.76 21.88
CA ARG A 242 7.92 4.62 22.79
C ARG A 242 8.62 3.39 22.21
N MET A 243 8.36 3.04 20.96
CA MET A 243 9.01 1.88 20.32
C MET A 243 10.52 2.06 20.24
N ASN A 244 11.02 3.27 19.94
CA ASN A 244 12.47 3.52 19.88
C ASN A 244 13.12 3.28 21.26
N ARG A 245 12.46 3.71 22.34
CA ARG A 245 12.95 3.48 23.71
C ARG A 245 12.94 2.01 24.09
N ASP A 246 11.84 1.30 23.82
CA ASP A 246 11.69 -0.11 24.21
C ASP A 246 12.66 -1.01 23.43
N MET A 247 12.80 -0.79 22.12
CA MET A 247 13.78 -1.51 21.29
C MET A 247 15.22 -1.21 21.69
N ALA A 248 15.55 0.04 22.03
CA ALA A 248 16.88 0.37 22.54
C ALA A 248 17.17 -0.27 23.90
N ALA A 249 16.16 -0.41 24.78
CA ALA A 249 16.29 -1.09 26.06
C ALA A 249 16.57 -2.60 25.89
N ASP A 250 16.07 -3.20 24.81
CA ASP A 250 16.38 -4.59 24.42
C ASP A 250 17.73 -4.72 23.67
N GLY A 251 18.48 -3.62 23.52
CA GLY A 251 19.79 -3.63 22.84
C GLY A 251 19.73 -3.51 21.32
N PHE A 252 18.54 -3.24 20.76
CA PHE A 252 18.32 -3.07 19.32
C PHE A 252 17.84 -1.65 19.02
N PRO A 253 18.73 -0.63 19.12
CA PRO A 253 18.35 0.71 18.69
C PRO A 253 17.87 0.67 17.24
N MET A 254 16.93 1.54 16.91
CA MET A 254 16.34 1.63 15.59
C MET A 254 16.23 3.09 15.15
N ILE A 255 16.03 3.28 13.85
CA ILE A 255 15.89 4.60 13.25
C ILE A 255 14.87 4.55 12.11
N ARG A 256 14.27 5.70 11.79
CA ARG A 256 13.47 5.85 10.58
C ARG A 256 14.26 5.43 9.33
N TYR A 257 13.51 5.01 8.31
CA TYR A 257 13.98 4.42 7.07
C TYR A 257 15.19 5.17 6.48
N VAL A 258 16.22 4.42 6.15
CA VAL A 258 17.48 4.98 5.63
C VAL A 258 17.35 5.20 4.13
N SER A 259 17.08 6.46 3.75
CA SER A 259 17.20 6.93 2.38
C SER A 259 18.33 7.95 2.30
N PHE A 260 19.45 7.56 1.69
CA PHE A 260 20.55 8.49 1.44
C PHE A 260 20.19 9.50 0.35
N ARG A 261 20.67 10.73 0.48
CA ARG A 261 20.53 11.75 -0.58
C ARG A 261 21.23 11.32 -1.87
N ASN A 262 22.40 10.70 -1.73
CA ASN A 262 23.14 10.06 -2.80
C ASN A 262 23.30 8.56 -2.49
N TRP A 263 22.78 7.70 -3.36
CA TRP A 263 22.73 6.25 -3.14
C TRP A 263 24.09 5.60 -2.79
N HIS A 264 25.18 6.12 -3.35
CA HIS A 264 26.53 5.57 -3.16
C HIS A 264 27.35 6.28 -2.07
N ASP A 265 26.77 7.24 -1.36
CA ASP A 265 27.46 7.98 -0.30
C ASP A 265 26.63 7.99 0.99
N PRO A 266 26.94 7.08 1.94
CA PRO A 266 26.27 7.04 3.24
C PRO A 266 26.41 8.33 4.07
N ARG A 267 27.37 9.21 3.74
CA ARG A 267 27.60 10.50 4.40
C ARG A 267 26.89 11.67 3.72
N SER A 268 26.22 11.45 2.59
CA SER A 268 25.49 12.49 1.86
C SER A 268 24.30 13.08 2.61
N GLY A 269 23.90 12.48 3.73
CA GLY A 269 22.71 12.83 4.49
C GLY A 269 21.54 11.89 4.22
N LEU A 270 20.54 11.98 5.09
CA LEU A 270 19.30 11.22 5.02
C LEU A 270 18.14 12.12 4.59
N GLN A 271 17.11 11.52 3.99
CA GLN A 271 15.91 12.24 3.57
C GLN A 271 14.64 11.47 3.92
N ALA A 272 13.66 12.16 4.50
CA ALA A 272 12.31 11.64 4.69
C ALA A 272 11.47 11.83 3.42
N TRP A 273 10.32 11.17 3.34
CA TRP A 273 9.36 11.34 2.27
C TRP A 273 7.96 10.96 2.78
N ALA A 274 6.93 11.60 2.23
CA ALA A 274 5.55 11.20 2.47
C ALA A 274 5.23 9.95 1.65
N ALA A 275 4.71 8.91 2.30
CA ALA A 275 4.44 7.64 1.66
C ALA A 275 3.28 7.72 0.67
N ASP A 276 3.57 7.55 -0.62
CA ASP A 276 2.53 7.45 -1.66
C ASP A 276 1.56 6.29 -1.36
N PRO A 277 0.26 6.42 -1.68
CA PRO A 277 -0.74 5.38 -1.38
C PRO A 277 -0.54 4.06 -2.14
N ARG A 278 0.36 4.00 -3.13
CA ARG A 278 0.79 2.72 -3.73
C ARG A 278 1.56 1.80 -2.78
N PHE A 279 2.12 2.35 -1.71
CA PHE A 279 2.86 1.61 -0.68
C PHE A 279 1.96 1.25 0.49
N SER A 280 2.31 0.20 1.22
CA SER A 280 1.46 -0.38 2.27
C SER A 280 1.18 0.60 3.42
N GLN A 281 2.19 1.28 3.94
CA GLN A 281 2.06 2.28 5.00
C GLN A 281 1.37 3.56 4.52
N GLY A 282 1.61 3.96 3.27
CA GLY A 282 0.92 5.10 2.65
C GLY A 282 -0.57 4.81 2.47
N TYR A 283 -0.91 3.60 1.99
CA TYR A 283 -2.28 3.15 1.86
C TYR A 283 -3.01 3.11 3.21
N ALA A 284 -2.39 2.54 4.24
CA ALA A 284 -2.96 2.54 5.59
C ALA A 284 -3.23 3.97 6.08
N ALA A 285 -2.28 4.89 5.87
CA ALA A 285 -2.42 6.28 6.30
C ALA A 285 -3.56 7.02 5.61
N VAL A 286 -3.73 6.88 4.29
CA VAL A 286 -4.89 7.46 3.59
C VAL A 286 -6.22 6.80 3.97
N ARG A 287 -6.18 5.63 4.62
CA ARG A 287 -7.34 5.01 5.26
C ARG A 287 -7.46 5.36 6.75
N ASN A 288 -6.75 6.39 7.22
CA ASN A 288 -6.66 6.82 8.61
C ASN A 288 -6.33 5.67 9.57
N ARG A 289 -5.38 4.82 9.19
CA ARG A 289 -4.83 3.79 10.07
C ARG A 289 -3.32 3.96 10.17
N PRO A 290 -2.72 3.87 11.36
CA PRO A 290 -1.27 3.79 11.45
C PRO A 290 -0.76 2.57 10.69
N GLY A 291 0.24 2.78 9.82
CA GLY A 291 0.93 1.74 9.09
C GLY A 291 2.42 1.76 9.42
N LEU A 292 2.90 0.75 10.13
CA LEU A 292 4.32 0.55 10.40
C LEU A 292 4.93 -0.35 9.32
N LEU A 293 5.79 0.23 8.49
CA LEU A 293 6.66 -0.54 7.61
C LEU A 293 7.92 -0.91 8.38
N ILE A 294 8.07 -2.18 8.75
CA ILE A 294 9.29 -2.70 9.36
C ILE A 294 10.27 -3.04 8.25
N GLU A 295 11.52 -2.61 8.40
CA GLU A 295 12.53 -2.72 7.38
C GLU A 295 13.83 -3.24 8.01
N THR A 296 13.96 -4.58 8.04
CA THR A 296 15.14 -5.22 8.63
C THR A 296 16.38 -5.01 7.76
N HIS A 297 17.54 -4.91 8.40
CA HIS A 297 18.78 -4.65 7.69
C HIS A 297 19.23 -5.90 6.90
N MET A 298 19.35 -5.78 5.58
CA MET A 298 19.59 -6.92 4.67
C MET A 298 20.89 -7.71 4.93
N LEU A 299 21.96 -7.07 5.41
CA LEU A 299 23.25 -7.74 5.69
C LEU A 299 23.37 -8.39 7.08
N LYS A 300 22.48 -8.07 8.03
CA LYS A 300 22.49 -8.74 9.33
C LYS A 300 22.04 -10.18 9.17
N ASP A 301 22.55 -11.06 10.04
CA ASP A 301 22.21 -12.48 9.97
C ASP A 301 20.70 -12.70 10.11
N TYR A 302 20.22 -13.79 9.50
CA TYR A 302 18.80 -14.04 9.38
C TYR A 302 18.11 -14.18 10.74
N ALA A 303 18.76 -14.83 11.72
CA ALA A 303 18.20 -15.04 13.04
C ALA A 303 17.98 -13.73 13.80
N ASN A 304 18.96 -12.82 13.76
CA ASN A 304 18.84 -11.48 14.34
C ASN A 304 17.68 -10.68 13.73
N ARG A 305 17.48 -10.76 12.41
CA ARG A 305 16.35 -10.10 11.72
C ARG A 305 15.00 -10.67 12.16
N VAL A 306 14.91 -11.98 12.37
CA VAL A 306 13.70 -12.65 12.89
C VAL A 306 13.44 -12.23 14.34
N GLU A 307 14.45 -12.24 15.20
CA GLU A 307 14.35 -11.86 16.61
C GLU A 307 13.88 -10.41 16.78
N THR A 308 14.57 -9.47 16.12
CA THR A 308 14.27 -8.04 16.22
C THR A 308 12.89 -7.67 15.69
N THR A 309 12.45 -8.33 14.60
CA THR A 309 11.07 -8.20 14.11
C THR A 309 10.08 -8.69 15.16
N GLY A 310 10.33 -9.86 15.75
CA GLY A 310 9.47 -10.43 16.78
C GLY A 310 9.36 -9.55 18.02
N LEU A 311 10.46 -8.94 18.45
CA LEU A 311 10.48 -7.98 19.57
C LEU A 311 9.62 -6.74 19.26
N LEU A 312 9.81 -6.11 18.10
CA LEU A 312 9.05 -4.92 17.74
C LEU A 312 7.54 -5.20 17.64
N VAL A 313 7.14 -6.35 17.06
CA VAL A 313 5.73 -6.75 17.00
C VAL A 313 5.15 -6.95 18.41
N ARG A 314 5.90 -7.58 19.34
CA ARG A 314 5.45 -7.76 20.72
C ARG A 314 5.32 -6.43 21.47
N HIS A 315 6.28 -5.53 21.32
CA HIS A 315 6.20 -4.17 21.89
C HIS A 315 5.00 -3.41 21.34
N THR A 316 4.74 -3.54 20.04
CA THR A 316 3.55 -2.95 19.41
C THR A 316 2.28 -3.49 20.04
N MET A 317 2.13 -4.82 20.16
CA MET A 317 0.97 -5.44 20.79
C MET A 317 0.81 -5.02 22.25
N ALA A 318 1.90 -4.93 23.01
CA ALA A 318 1.87 -4.46 24.39
C ALA A 318 1.41 -2.99 24.49
N TRP A 319 1.88 -2.13 23.57
CA TRP A 319 1.42 -0.75 23.50
C TRP A 319 -0.07 -0.66 23.14
N LEU A 320 -0.53 -1.44 22.16
CA LEU A 320 -1.93 -1.50 21.75
C LEU A 320 -2.84 -2.01 22.88
N ASN A 321 -2.38 -2.97 23.68
CA ASN A 321 -3.13 -3.41 24.87
C ASN A 321 -3.37 -2.28 25.87
N ALA A 322 -2.39 -1.37 26.01
CA ALA A 322 -2.44 -0.26 26.96
C ALA A 322 -3.17 0.99 26.41
N HIS A 323 -3.18 1.19 25.08
CA HIS A 323 -3.68 2.42 24.44
C HIS A 323 -4.79 2.15 23.40
N GLY A 324 -5.38 0.95 23.40
CA GLY A 324 -6.32 0.53 22.36
C GLY A 324 -7.56 1.43 22.25
N GLY A 325 -8.13 1.84 23.38
CA GLY A 325 -9.25 2.79 23.40
C GLY A 325 -8.89 4.18 22.84
N GLU A 326 -7.68 4.68 23.13
CA GLU A 326 -7.18 5.95 22.59
C GLU A 326 -7.00 5.86 21.08
N LEU A 327 -6.34 4.81 20.59
CA LEU A 327 -6.16 4.56 19.16
C LEU A 327 -7.50 4.48 18.44
N ARG A 328 -8.45 3.71 18.97
CA ARG A 328 -9.77 3.56 18.35
C ARG A 328 -10.54 4.86 18.31
N SER A 329 -10.53 5.65 19.38
CA SER A 329 -11.18 6.97 19.37
C SER A 329 -10.55 7.87 18.30
N ALA A 330 -9.22 7.93 18.23
CA ALA A 330 -8.51 8.75 17.25
C ALA A 330 -8.81 8.30 15.80
N VAL A 331 -8.86 7.00 15.56
CA VAL A 331 -9.26 6.41 14.26
C VAL A 331 -10.70 6.78 13.89
N GLU A 332 -11.64 6.64 14.82
CA GLU A 332 -13.05 6.98 14.57
C GLU A 332 -13.27 8.49 14.37
N ASP A 333 -12.55 9.32 15.11
CA ASP A 333 -12.52 10.78 14.92
C ASP A 333 -11.97 11.15 13.54
N ALA A 334 -10.86 10.54 13.13
CA ALA A 334 -10.26 10.77 11.81
C ALA A 334 -11.19 10.37 10.66
N ASP A 335 -11.89 9.23 10.80
CA ASP A 335 -12.88 8.76 9.82
C ASP A 335 -14.09 9.70 9.74
N ARG A 336 -14.59 10.20 10.88
CA ARG A 336 -15.65 11.22 10.92
C ARG A 336 -15.21 12.55 10.31
N ALA A 337 -13.99 13.00 10.63
CA ALA A 337 -13.44 14.23 10.08
C ALA A 337 -13.31 14.13 8.56
N THR A 338 -12.76 13.03 8.05
CA THR A 338 -12.61 12.75 6.61
C THR A 338 -13.95 12.75 5.87
N ALA A 339 -15.02 12.25 6.50
CA ALA A 339 -16.36 12.24 5.91
C ALA A 339 -17.10 13.59 5.99
N SER A 340 -16.53 14.61 6.65
CA SER A 340 -17.21 15.88 6.92
C SER A 340 -17.14 16.86 5.75
N PRO A 341 -18.08 17.82 5.65
CA PRO A 341 -17.97 18.94 4.70
C PRO A 341 -16.67 19.74 4.87
N GLY A 342 -16.29 20.01 6.12
CA GLY A 342 -15.10 20.80 6.42
C GLY A 342 -13.78 20.15 6.00
N PHE A 343 -13.75 18.83 5.76
CA PHE A 343 -12.59 18.18 5.15
C PHE A 343 -12.46 18.52 3.66
N ARG A 344 -13.58 18.56 2.93
CA ARG A 344 -13.63 18.84 1.49
C ARG A 344 -13.36 20.31 1.15
N ASP A 345 -13.68 21.20 2.08
CA ASP A 345 -13.43 22.65 1.92
C ASP A 345 -11.95 23.04 2.04
N ARG A 346 -11.10 22.12 2.53
CA ARG A 346 -9.66 22.34 2.69
C ARG A 346 -8.89 21.90 1.43
N PRO A 347 -7.74 22.54 1.13
CA PRO A 347 -6.82 22.01 0.13
C PRO A 347 -6.40 20.58 0.51
N PHE A 348 -6.62 19.63 -0.39
CA PHE A 348 -6.23 18.23 -0.23
C PHE A 348 -4.90 17.98 -0.95
N PRO A 349 -3.83 17.55 -0.24
CA PRO A 349 -2.54 17.28 -0.85
C PRO A 349 -2.57 16.00 -1.68
N LEU A 350 -2.11 16.08 -2.93
CA LEU A 350 -1.89 14.95 -3.82
C LEU A 350 -0.43 14.49 -3.82
N THR A 351 0.50 15.43 -3.64
CA THR A 351 1.94 15.19 -3.55
C THR A 351 2.55 16.01 -2.42
N PHE A 352 3.76 15.61 -2.02
CA PHE A 352 4.54 16.30 -1.02
C PHE A 352 5.97 16.50 -1.52
N GLN A 353 6.62 17.54 -1.03
CA GLN A 353 8.01 17.84 -1.28
C GLN A 353 8.75 18.05 0.05
N ARG A 354 10.07 17.86 0.02
CA ARG A 354 10.91 18.15 1.18
C ARG A 354 11.28 19.63 1.22
N ALA A 355 11.37 20.19 2.42
CA ALA A 355 12.01 21.47 2.63
C ALA A 355 13.54 21.34 2.60
N ASP A 356 14.23 22.46 2.33
CA ASP A 356 15.70 22.52 2.32
C ASP A 356 16.31 22.49 3.74
N SER A 357 15.49 22.65 4.79
CA SER A 357 15.94 22.60 6.17
C SER A 357 16.35 21.19 6.58
N CYS A 358 17.45 21.08 7.32
CA CYS A 358 17.89 19.82 7.91
C CYS A 358 18.34 20.01 9.37
N ARG A 359 18.49 18.87 10.06
CA ARG A 359 19.17 18.79 11.35
C ARG A 359 20.29 17.76 11.30
N THR A 360 21.34 17.98 12.05
CA THR A 360 22.40 16.97 12.21
C THR A 360 21.96 15.89 13.19
N ILE A 361 22.16 14.62 12.83
CA ILE A 361 21.91 13.48 13.70
C ILE A 361 23.17 12.62 13.86
N ASP A 362 23.17 11.85 14.96
CA ASP A 362 24.17 10.82 15.21
C ASP A 362 23.64 9.52 14.64
N PHE A 363 24.17 9.14 13.48
CA PHE A 363 23.81 7.91 12.80
C PHE A 363 24.79 6.80 13.16
N LEU A 364 24.28 5.67 13.65
CA LEU A 364 25.10 4.51 14.02
C LEU A 364 25.53 3.74 12.76
N GLY A 365 26.62 4.18 12.14
CA GLY A 365 27.23 3.58 10.96
C GLY A 365 28.35 2.59 11.28
N VAL A 366 29.05 2.12 10.26
CA VAL A 366 30.26 1.28 10.40
C VAL A 366 31.41 1.88 9.60
N ALA A 367 32.65 1.57 9.94
CA ALA A 367 33.78 2.02 9.13
C ALA A 367 33.64 1.52 7.68
N TYR A 368 33.90 2.38 6.71
CA TYR A 368 33.93 1.99 5.29
C TYR A 368 35.00 2.80 4.55
N GLU A 369 35.48 2.21 3.45
CA GLU A 369 36.29 2.93 2.47
C GLU A 369 35.61 2.90 1.10
N THR A 370 35.80 3.96 0.32
CA THR A 370 35.43 3.97 -1.10
C THR A 370 36.62 3.45 -1.89
N ALA A 371 36.40 2.40 -2.67
CA ALA A 371 37.39 1.78 -3.54
C ALA A 371 36.92 1.86 -5.00
N THR A 372 37.86 1.98 -5.94
CA THR A 372 37.56 1.95 -7.38
C THR A 372 37.77 0.54 -7.91
N SER A 373 36.79 0.02 -8.64
CA SER A 373 36.86 -1.31 -9.28
C SER A 373 37.85 -1.30 -10.43
N GLU A 374 38.83 -2.21 -10.43
CA GLU A 374 39.77 -2.37 -11.55
C GLU A 374 39.08 -2.87 -12.84
N VAL A 375 37.94 -3.55 -12.71
CA VAL A 375 37.22 -4.14 -13.85
C VAL A 375 36.23 -3.17 -14.46
N THR A 376 35.44 -2.49 -13.63
CA THR A 376 34.37 -1.60 -14.10
C THR A 376 34.78 -0.13 -14.15
N GLY A 377 35.85 0.24 -13.45
CA GLY A 377 36.25 1.63 -13.24
C GLY A 377 35.32 2.43 -12.30
N GLY A 378 34.25 1.81 -11.80
CA GLY A 378 33.29 2.45 -10.89
C GLY A 378 33.72 2.38 -9.43
N ASP A 379 33.33 3.41 -8.67
CA ASP A 379 33.53 3.45 -7.22
C ASP A 379 32.49 2.59 -6.49
N TYR A 380 32.90 1.92 -5.42
CA TYR A 380 32.04 1.14 -4.53
C TYR A 380 32.52 1.26 -3.07
N ASN A 381 31.60 1.06 -2.13
CA ASN A 381 31.92 1.08 -0.71
C ASN A 381 32.27 -0.33 -0.21
N ARG A 382 33.40 -0.44 0.48
CA ARG A 382 33.81 -1.63 1.24
C ARG A 382 33.57 -1.37 2.72
N PHE A 383 32.52 -1.95 3.27
CA PHE A 383 32.17 -1.86 4.68
C PHE A 383 33.05 -2.79 5.52
N GLY A 384 33.48 -2.30 6.68
CA GLY A 384 34.15 -3.05 7.73
C GLY A 384 33.21 -3.40 8.88
N ALA A 385 33.73 -4.05 9.93
CA ALA A 385 32.95 -4.45 11.11
C ALA A 385 32.99 -3.43 12.26
N GLU A 386 33.89 -2.45 12.21
CA GLU A 386 34.10 -1.50 13.30
C GLU A 386 32.94 -0.49 13.36
N PRO A 387 32.25 -0.33 14.51
CA PRO A 387 31.17 0.63 14.65
C PRO A 387 31.69 2.07 14.63
N GLU A 388 30.99 2.96 13.92
CA GLU A 388 31.26 4.40 13.87
C GLU A 388 29.99 5.22 14.11
N ILE A 389 30.14 6.44 14.62
CA ILE A 389 29.05 7.42 14.64
C ILE A 389 29.28 8.41 13.52
N TRP A 390 28.38 8.43 12.54
CA TRP A 390 28.39 9.42 11.48
C TRP A 390 27.51 10.61 11.86
N LYS A 391 28.07 11.82 11.79
CA LYS A 391 27.30 13.05 11.88
C LYS A 391 26.75 13.35 10.50
N VAL A 392 25.46 13.10 10.27
CA VAL A 392 24.82 13.28 8.96
C VAL A 392 23.69 14.29 9.04
N GLU A 393 23.48 15.03 7.97
CA GLU A 393 22.31 15.91 7.82
C GLU A 393 21.07 15.05 7.54
N TYR A 394 19.97 15.31 8.24
CA TYR A 394 18.69 14.66 8.01
C TYR A 394 17.64 15.70 7.61
N PHE A 395 17.08 15.53 6.41
CA PHE A 395 16.06 16.37 5.81
C PHE A 395 14.70 15.73 6.05
N ASP A 396 14.09 16.04 7.20
CA ASP A 396 12.88 15.40 7.70
C ASP A 396 11.62 16.28 7.72
N ILE A 397 11.72 17.50 7.21
CA ILE A 397 10.55 18.38 7.00
C ILE A 397 9.98 18.14 5.60
N VAL A 398 8.72 17.73 5.56
CA VAL A 398 7.96 17.42 4.35
C VAL A 398 6.68 18.27 4.35
N GLU A 399 6.38 18.88 3.21
CA GLU A 399 5.31 19.84 3.04
C GLU A 399 4.45 19.47 1.82
N PRO A 400 3.14 19.82 1.80
CA PRO A 400 2.33 19.69 0.59
C PRO A 400 2.96 20.39 -0.62
N ASP A 401 2.97 19.73 -1.76
CA ASP A 401 3.45 20.26 -3.03
C ASP A 401 2.27 20.62 -3.94
N ARG A 402 1.57 19.60 -4.46
CA ARG A 402 0.32 19.80 -5.21
C ARG A 402 -0.88 19.57 -4.33
N THR A 403 -1.83 20.50 -4.39
CA THR A 403 -3.11 20.40 -3.66
C THR A 403 -4.29 20.66 -4.58
N VAL A 404 -5.43 20.05 -4.27
CA VAL A 404 -6.69 20.22 -5.02
C VAL A 404 -7.85 20.53 -4.08
N LYS A 405 -8.92 21.11 -4.63
CA LYS A 405 -10.21 21.23 -3.94
C LYS A 405 -11.05 19.99 -4.25
N LEU A 406 -11.46 19.27 -3.20
CA LEU A 406 -12.29 18.09 -3.35
C LEU A 406 -13.76 18.45 -3.64
N PRO A 407 -14.44 17.73 -4.55
CA PRO A 407 -15.87 17.93 -4.80
C PRO A 407 -16.74 17.32 -3.69
N ALA A 408 -18.04 17.61 -3.70
CA ALA A 408 -18.99 16.89 -2.86
C ALA A 408 -19.13 15.41 -3.29
N ALA A 409 -19.06 15.15 -4.60
CA ALA A 409 -19.06 13.81 -5.18
C ALA A 409 -18.35 13.76 -6.54
N TYR A 410 -17.88 12.57 -6.91
CA TYR A 410 -17.47 12.25 -8.27
C TYR A 410 -18.60 11.53 -9.02
N LEU A 411 -18.73 11.81 -10.32
CA LEU A 411 -19.64 11.13 -11.24
C LEU A 411 -18.81 10.30 -12.23
N VAL A 412 -18.93 8.97 -12.16
CA VAL A 412 -18.17 8.05 -13.00
C VAL A 412 -19.14 7.33 -13.96
N PRO A 413 -19.05 7.53 -15.28
CA PRO A 413 -19.91 6.87 -16.24
C PRO A 413 -19.81 5.32 -16.18
N PRO A 414 -20.90 4.59 -16.47
CA PRO A 414 -20.97 3.14 -16.30
C PRO A 414 -20.03 2.34 -17.21
N GLU A 415 -19.62 2.92 -18.34
CA GLU A 415 -18.67 2.31 -19.29
C GLU A 415 -17.26 2.15 -18.70
N TRP A 416 -16.89 2.93 -17.68
CA TRP A 416 -15.59 2.82 -17.00
C TRP A 416 -15.58 1.71 -15.95
N THR A 417 -15.94 0.49 -16.36
CA THR A 417 -16.13 -0.66 -15.46
C THR A 417 -14.90 -0.96 -14.61
N ALA A 418 -13.70 -0.92 -15.21
CA ALA A 418 -12.45 -1.14 -14.50
C ALA A 418 -12.25 -0.11 -13.36
N VAL A 419 -12.58 1.17 -13.59
CA VAL A 419 -12.50 2.23 -12.58
C VAL A 419 -13.49 1.97 -11.45
N LEU A 420 -14.73 1.61 -11.79
CA LEU A 420 -15.79 1.29 -10.82
C LEU A 420 -15.43 0.05 -9.96
N GLU A 421 -14.76 -0.94 -10.54
CA GLU A 421 -14.24 -2.10 -9.80
C GLU A 421 -13.17 -1.69 -8.79
N ARG A 422 -12.21 -0.83 -9.16
CA ARG A 422 -11.19 -0.33 -8.22
C ARG A 422 -11.82 0.42 -7.07
N LEU A 423 -12.75 1.34 -7.37
CA LEU A 423 -13.50 2.06 -6.33
C LEU A 423 -14.19 1.07 -5.37
N ARG A 424 -14.84 0.02 -5.90
CA ARG A 424 -15.48 -1.00 -5.09
C ARG A 424 -14.49 -1.79 -4.23
N TRP A 425 -13.35 -2.23 -4.77
CA TRP A 425 -12.32 -2.93 -3.99
C TRP A 425 -11.76 -2.06 -2.89
N HIS A 426 -11.63 -0.76 -3.12
CA HIS A 426 -11.29 0.21 -2.08
C HIS A 426 -12.43 0.51 -1.10
N GLY A 427 -13.57 -0.18 -1.18
CA GLY A 427 -14.67 0.04 -0.25
C GLY A 427 -15.36 1.40 -0.43
N ALA A 428 -15.17 2.06 -1.58
CA ALA A 428 -15.92 3.26 -1.91
C ALA A 428 -17.41 2.90 -2.06
N ARG A 429 -18.25 3.61 -1.31
CA ARG A 429 -19.71 3.49 -1.40
C ARG A 429 -20.21 4.48 -2.44
N PHE A 430 -21.05 4.03 -3.35
CA PHE A 430 -21.67 4.86 -4.37
C PHE A 430 -23.06 4.33 -4.72
N ARG A 431 -23.93 5.25 -5.15
CA ARG A 431 -25.24 4.95 -5.75
C ARG A 431 -25.15 5.16 -7.26
N ARG A 432 -26.13 4.71 -8.03
CA ARG A 432 -26.16 4.93 -9.47
C ARG A 432 -27.34 5.78 -9.89
N LEU A 433 -27.18 6.49 -11.00
CA LEU A 433 -28.24 7.24 -11.62
C LEU A 433 -29.27 6.28 -12.24
N ALA A 434 -30.55 6.43 -11.91
CA ALA A 434 -31.64 5.64 -12.46
C ALA A 434 -32.07 6.10 -13.87
N ALA A 435 -31.74 7.34 -14.24
CA ALA A 435 -32.00 7.94 -15.54
C ALA A 435 -30.83 8.86 -15.96
N PRO A 436 -30.67 9.16 -17.26
CA PRO A 436 -29.69 10.14 -17.69
C PRO A 436 -29.98 11.53 -17.11
N VAL A 437 -28.92 12.28 -16.79
CA VAL A 437 -29.01 13.65 -16.28
C VAL A 437 -27.95 14.54 -16.93
N ASP A 438 -28.33 15.78 -17.23
CA ASP A 438 -27.39 16.83 -17.60
C ASP A 438 -27.02 17.61 -16.35
N LEU A 439 -25.72 17.70 -16.06
CA LEU A 439 -25.21 18.34 -14.86
C LEU A 439 -24.08 19.29 -15.21
N GLU A 440 -24.15 20.49 -14.64
CA GLU A 440 -23.00 21.40 -14.57
C GLU A 440 -22.01 20.83 -13.55
N VAL A 441 -20.83 20.48 -14.02
CA VAL A 441 -19.77 19.88 -13.19
C VAL A 441 -18.44 20.54 -13.47
N ARG A 442 -17.58 20.54 -12.45
CA ARG A 442 -16.16 20.76 -12.70
C ARG A 442 -15.61 19.51 -13.39
N THR A 443 -14.76 19.71 -14.39
CA THR A 443 -14.08 18.63 -15.11
C THR A 443 -12.68 19.08 -15.52
N TYR A 444 -11.94 18.18 -16.13
CA TYR A 444 -10.59 18.38 -16.60
C TYR A 444 -10.50 18.07 -18.09
N ARG A 445 -9.69 18.83 -18.83
CA ARG A 445 -9.24 18.50 -20.17
C ARG A 445 -7.75 18.24 -20.16
N PHE A 446 -7.35 17.13 -20.75
CA PHE A 446 -5.96 16.74 -20.84
C PHE A 446 -5.30 17.27 -22.10
N GLY A 447 -4.09 17.82 -21.94
CA GLY A 447 -3.21 18.24 -23.02
C GLY A 447 -1.87 17.50 -22.96
N ASP A 448 -1.12 17.54 -24.07
CA ASP A 448 0.29 17.13 -24.15
C ASP A 448 0.61 15.76 -23.51
N ALA A 449 -0.26 14.78 -23.77
CA ALA A 449 -0.12 13.45 -23.21
C ALA A 449 1.12 12.73 -23.75
N THR A 450 1.94 12.21 -22.84
CA THR A 450 3.15 11.44 -23.16
C THR A 450 3.19 10.14 -22.37
N TRP A 451 3.42 9.03 -23.07
CA TRP A 451 3.46 7.70 -22.46
C TRP A 451 4.87 7.28 -22.12
N GLY A 452 5.00 6.55 -21.01
CA GLY A 452 6.23 5.87 -20.64
C GLY A 452 6.73 4.97 -21.76
N ARG A 453 8.01 5.13 -22.15
CA ARG A 453 8.64 4.34 -23.22
C ARG A 453 8.83 2.86 -22.87
N ARG A 454 8.69 2.52 -21.59
CA ARG A 454 8.79 1.16 -21.06
C ARG A 454 7.64 0.94 -20.07
N PRO A 455 7.13 -0.30 -19.97
CA PRO A 455 6.13 -0.60 -18.97
C PRO A 455 6.71 -0.46 -17.56
N TYR A 456 5.89 0.00 -16.65
CA TYR A 456 6.11 0.00 -15.20
C TYR A 456 4.94 -0.71 -14.54
N GLU A 457 5.22 -1.76 -13.75
CA GLU A 457 4.18 -2.57 -13.08
C GLU A 457 3.09 -3.10 -14.06
N GLY A 458 3.50 -3.48 -15.27
CA GLY A 458 2.61 -4.02 -16.30
C GLY A 458 1.79 -2.98 -17.08
N ARG A 459 2.01 -1.67 -16.86
CA ARG A 459 1.29 -0.58 -17.54
C ARG A 459 2.23 0.42 -18.19
N ASN A 460 1.76 1.11 -19.22
CA ASN A 460 2.42 2.32 -19.71
C ASN A 460 1.77 3.52 -19.01
N THR A 461 2.46 4.09 -18.03
CA THR A 461 2.01 5.30 -17.35
C THR A 461 1.96 6.47 -18.34
N VAL A 462 1.10 7.43 -18.06
CA VAL A 462 0.91 8.62 -18.90
C VAL A 462 1.09 9.89 -18.05
N GLU A 463 1.86 10.83 -18.59
CA GLU A 463 1.98 12.20 -18.10
C GLU A 463 1.19 13.12 -19.03
N PHE A 464 0.55 14.14 -18.51
CA PHE A 464 -0.30 15.06 -19.27
C PHE A 464 -0.42 16.40 -18.53
N GLU A 465 -0.74 17.45 -19.26
CA GLU A 465 -1.21 18.72 -18.69
C GLU A 465 -2.71 18.65 -18.39
N VAL A 466 -3.17 19.39 -17.39
CA VAL A 466 -4.57 19.42 -16.97
C VAL A 466 -5.09 20.85 -16.98
N ALA A 467 -6.16 21.08 -17.73
CA ALA A 467 -6.94 22.31 -17.68
C ALA A 467 -8.29 22.05 -16.99
N ALA A 468 -8.54 22.70 -15.86
CA ALA A 468 -9.82 22.61 -15.17
C ALA A 468 -10.86 23.55 -15.80
N GLY A 469 -12.11 23.10 -15.89
CA GLY A 469 -13.22 23.89 -16.41
C GLY A 469 -14.55 23.49 -15.77
N ILE A 470 -15.58 24.29 -16.00
CA ILE A 470 -16.97 23.95 -15.68
C ILE A 470 -17.68 23.66 -17.00
N GLU A 471 -18.26 22.47 -17.13
CA GLU A 471 -18.97 22.04 -18.33
C GLU A 471 -20.31 21.40 -17.95
N THR A 472 -21.32 21.54 -18.80
CA THR A 472 -22.56 20.77 -18.68
C THR A 472 -22.38 19.45 -19.41
N LEU A 473 -22.31 18.35 -18.66
CA LEU A 473 -22.11 17.01 -19.19
C LEU A 473 -23.34 16.14 -18.95
N THR A 474 -23.67 15.31 -19.95
CA THR A 474 -24.70 14.28 -19.82
C THR A 474 -24.11 13.01 -19.22
N PHE A 475 -24.60 12.61 -18.04
CA PHE A 475 -24.27 11.34 -17.41
C PHE A 475 -25.40 10.33 -17.66
N PRO A 476 -25.14 9.18 -18.29
CA PRO A 476 -26.19 8.20 -18.58
C PRO A 476 -26.67 7.49 -17.31
N ALA A 477 -27.83 6.84 -17.41
CA ALA A 477 -28.29 5.90 -16.38
C ALA A 477 -27.20 4.84 -16.10
N GLY A 478 -27.04 4.48 -14.83
CA GLY A 478 -25.99 3.59 -14.34
C GLY A 478 -24.70 4.29 -13.92
N SER A 479 -24.51 5.58 -14.25
CA SER A 479 -23.35 6.37 -13.78
C SER A 479 -23.30 6.37 -12.25
N ALA A 480 -22.11 6.11 -11.69
CA ALA A 480 -21.91 6.06 -10.26
C ALA A 480 -21.76 7.47 -9.68
N VAL A 481 -22.48 7.73 -8.59
CA VAL A 481 -22.40 8.94 -7.77
C VAL A 481 -21.62 8.59 -6.50
N VAL A 482 -20.34 8.96 -6.49
CA VAL A 482 -19.38 8.62 -5.43
C VAL A 482 -19.26 9.82 -4.49
N SER A 483 -20.13 9.88 -3.47
CA SER A 483 -20.07 10.95 -2.47
C SER A 483 -18.79 10.87 -1.65
N LEU A 484 -18.13 12.00 -1.39
CA LEU A 484 -16.99 12.05 -0.47
C LEU A 484 -17.40 12.16 1.01
N ALA A 485 -18.69 12.07 1.34
CA ALA A 485 -19.17 11.97 2.71
C ALA A 485 -18.95 10.56 3.30
N GLN A 486 -17.72 10.06 3.25
CA GLN A 486 -17.38 8.72 3.72
C GLN A 486 -15.91 8.60 4.15
N PRO A 487 -15.56 7.64 5.03
CA PRO A 487 -14.18 7.46 5.51
C PRO A 487 -13.15 7.19 4.40
N ALA A 488 -13.57 6.60 3.27
CA ALA A 488 -12.69 6.30 2.14
C ALA A 488 -12.33 7.52 1.26
N ALA A 489 -12.76 8.75 1.63
CA ALA A 489 -12.65 9.91 0.76
C ALA A 489 -11.22 10.23 0.28
N ARG A 490 -10.21 10.09 1.16
CA ARG A 490 -8.79 10.28 0.79
C ARG A 490 -8.35 9.31 -0.32
N ALA A 491 -8.65 8.01 -0.17
CA ALA A 491 -8.32 7.00 -1.18
C ALA A 491 -9.06 7.23 -2.50
N ILE A 492 -10.33 7.62 -2.43
CA ILE A 492 -11.13 7.99 -3.63
C ILE A 492 -10.50 9.18 -4.35
N ALA A 493 -10.08 10.21 -3.62
CA ALA A 493 -9.42 11.37 -4.19
C ALA A 493 -8.10 10.99 -4.89
N HIS A 494 -7.24 10.20 -4.26
CA HIS A 494 -6.00 9.73 -4.91
C HIS A 494 -6.24 8.88 -6.17
N LEU A 495 -7.37 8.15 -6.24
CA LEU A 495 -7.75 7.38 -7.44
C LEU A 495 -8.26 8.26 -8.59
N LEU A 496 -9.06 9.28 -8.28
CA LEU A 496 -9.87 10.02 -9.26
C LEU A 496 -9.35 11.42 -9.59
N GLU A 497 -8.48 12.02 -8.78
CA GLU A 497 -7.84 13.29 -9.11
C GLU A 497 -6.66 13.04 -10.07
N PRO A 498 -6.73 13.47 -11.34
CA PRO A 498 -5.84 12.99 -12.38
C PRO A 498 -4.39 13.42 -12.16
N GLU A 499 -4.15 14.56 -11.52
CA GLU A 499 -2.80 15.05 -11.22
C GLU A 499 -2.04 14.22 -10.17
N GLY A 500 -2.74 13.39 -9.39
CA GLY A 500 -2.13 12.55 -8.37
C GLY A 500 -1.20 11.48 -8.98
N PRO A 501 -0.07 11.15 -8.33
CA PRO A 501 0.92 10.21 -8.86
C PRO A 501 0.39 8.77 -8.99
N ASP A 502 -0.65 8.44 -8.20
CA ASP A 502 -1.32 7.14 -8.18
C ASP A 502 -2.72 7.17 -8.79
N SER A 503 -3.08 8.24 -9.49
CA SER A 503 -4.39 8.35 -10.13
C SER A 503 -4.58 7.28 -11.19
N LEU A 504 -5.82 6.82 -11.34
CA LEU A 504 -6.18 5.88 -12.41
C LEU A 504 -5.92 6.48 -13.79
N ALA A 505 -5.93 7.81 -13.92
CA ALA A 505 -5.50 8.52 -15.12
C ALA A 505 -4.02 8.28 -15.43
N ARG A 506 -3.10 8.54 -14.48
CA ARG A 506 -1.66 8.29 -14.68
C ARG A 506 -1.32 6.83 -14.91
N TRP A 507 -2.06 5.91 -14.31
CA TRP A 507 -1.93 4.47 -14.55
C TRP A 507 -2.57 4.00 -15.87
N GLY A 508 -3.13 4.91 -16.66
CA GLY A 508 -3.60 4.64 -18.02
C GLY A 508 -4.96 3.95 -18.10
N PHE A 509 -5.76 3.96 -17.02
CA PHE A 509 -7.13 3.44 -17.06
C PHE A 509 -8.05 4.29 -17.95
N PHE A 510 -7.66 5.54 -18.22
CA PHE A 510 -8.38 6.46 -19.10
C PHE A 510 -7.65 6.67 -20.44
N ASN A 511 -6.71 5.80 -20.84
CA ASN A 511 -5.91 6.02 -22.06
C ASN A 511 -6.75 6.26 -23.33
N ALA A 512 -7.96 5.71 -23.40
CA ALA A 512 -8.86 5.89 -24.54
C ALA A 512 -9.28 7.35 -24.78
N VAL A 513 -9.24 8.22 -23.76
CA VAL A 513 -9.67 9.63 -23.91
C VAL A 513 -8.65 10.48 -24.66
N PHE A 514 -7.41 10.01 -24.78
CA PHE A 514 -6.37 10.67 -25.54
C PHE A 514 -6.36 10.26 -27.02
N ASP A 515 -7.14 9.24 -27.39
CA ASP A 515 -7.23 8.79 -28.78
C ASP A 515 -8.26 9.63 -29.54
N ARG A 516 -7.81 10.35 -30.57
CA ARG A 516 -8.70 11.07 -31.48
C ARG A 516 -9.15 10.13 -32.59
N VAL A 517 -10.35 9.59 -32.43
CA VAL A 517 -10.87 8.54 -33.31
C VAL A 517 -11.30 9.08 -34.69
N GLU A 518 -11.75 10.35 -34.78
CA GLU A 518 -12.22 10.97 -36.03
C GLU A 518 -11.27 12.08 -36.53
N TYR A 519 -11.15 12.22 -37.86
CA TYR A 519 -10.23 13.18 -38.48
C TYR A 519 -10.81 13.84 -39.74
N VAL A 520 -10.30 15.02 -40.07
CA VAL A 520 -10.65 15.71 -41.33
C VAL A 520 -9.57 15.53 -42.38
N GLU A 521 -9.98 15.25 -43.61
CA GLU A 521 -9.09 15.22 -44.76
C GLU A 521 -8.71 16.63 -45.22
N SER A 522 -7.46 16.79 -45.70
CA SER A 522 -6.95 18.10 -46.13
C SER A 522 -7.85 18.78 -47.18
N TYR A 523 -8.38 18.03 -48.15
CA TYR A 523 -9.25 18.59 -49.19
C TYR A 523 -10.63 19.01 -48.67
N VAL A 524 -11.09 18.44 -47.56
CA VAL A 524 -12.36 18.82 -46.92
C VAL A 524 -12.17 20.13 -46.16
N ILE A 525 -11.17 20.19 -45.28
CA ILE A 525 -10.95 21.38 -44.44
C ILE A 525 -10.55 22.60 -45.30
N GLU A 526 -9.73 22.43 -46.33
CA GLU A 526 -9.37 23.51 -47.25
C GLU A 526 -10.57 24.08 -48.00
N ALA A 527 -11.58 23.26 -48.30
CA ALA A 527 -12.84 23.73 -48.86
C ALA A 527 -13.72 24.46 -47.82
N MET A 528 -13.62 24.09 -46.54
CA MET A 528 -14.38 24.72 -45.45
C MET A 528 -13.81 26.07 -45.01
N ILE A 529 -12.49 26.24 -45.00
CA ILE A 529 -11.83 27.44 -44.45
C ILE A 529 -12.37 28.76 -45.05
N PRO A 530 -12.52 28.93 -46.38
CA PRO A 530 -13.06 30.17 -46.94
C PRO A 530 -14.51 30.45 -46.49
N VAL A 531 -15.32 29.40 -46.33
CA VAL A 531 -16.69 29.51 -45.81
C VAL A 531 -16.67 29.93 -44.35
N MET A 532 -15.83 29.29 -43.53
CA MET A 532 -15.66 29.65 -42.12
C MET A 532 -15.20 31.09 -41.93
N LEU A 533 -14.28 31.58 -42.75
CA LEU A 533 -13.80 32.97 -42.70
C LEU A 533 -14.84 33.98 -43.22
N ALA A 534 -15.70 33.58 -44.15
CA ALA A 534 -16.81 34.42 -44.60
C ALA A 534 -17.91 34.53 -43.53
N ASP A 535 -18.22 33.41 -42.86
CA ASP A 535 -19.24 33.34 -41.83
C ASP A 535 -18.78 33.95 -40.49
N ARG A 536 -17.50 33.78 -40.15
CA ARG A 536 -16.84 34.30 -38.93
C ARG A 536 -15.54 35.05 -39.28
N PRO A 537 -15.62 36.31 -39.74
CA PRO A 537 -14.45 37.10 -40.14
C PRO A 537 -13.41 37.31 -39.03
N GLU A 538 -13.82 37.24 -37.76
CA GLU A 538 -12.96 37.34 -36.58
C GLU A 538 -11.88 36.24 -36.52
N LEU A 539 -12.14 35.06 -37.10
CA LEU A 539 -11.17 33.96 -37.15
C LEU A 539 -9.87 34.34 -37.86
N ALA A 540 -9.91 35.28 -38.81
CA ALA A 540 -8.71 35.77 -39.46
C ALA A 540 -7.76 36.47 -38.48
N ALA A 541 -8.31 37.33 -37.61
CA ALA A 541 -7.53 38.05 -36.61
C ALA A 541 -7.02 37.11 -35.51
N GLU A 542 -7.85 36.16 -35.07
CA GLU A 542 -7.44 35.14 -34.10
C GLU A 542 -6.32 34.24 -34.63
N LEU A 543 -6.40 33.82 -35.90
CA LEU A 543 -5.36 33.03 -36.54
C LEU A 543 -4.04 33.80 -36.62
N GLU A 544 -4.06 35.08 -37.00
CA GLU A 544 -2.83 35.89 -37.03
C GLU A 544 -2.23 36.11 -35.64
N ALA A 545 -3.07 36.23 -34.60
CA ALA A 545 -2.60 36.25 -33.21
C ALA A 545 -1.95 34.92 -32.81
N ALA A 546 -2.55 33.78 -33.15
CA ALA A 546 -1.99 32.46 -32.89
C ALA A 546 -0.64 32.25 -33.61
N LYS A 547 -0.54 32.64 -34.89
CA LYS A 547 0.72 32.58 -35.65
C LYS A 547 1.82 33.46 -35.07
N THR A 548 1.45 34.61 -34.49
CA THR A 548 2.38 35.52 -33.85
C THR A 548 2.88 34.95 -32.51
N ALA A 549 2.00 34.27 -31.76
CA ALA A 549 2.34 33.63 -30.49
C ALA A 549 3.26 32.43 -30.69
N ASP A 550 3.08 31.65 -31.76
CA ASP A 550 3.95 30.52 -32.11
C ASP A 550 4.32 30.50 -33.61
N PRO A 551 5.43 31.18 -33.98
CA PRO A 551 5.90 31.24 -35.36
C PRO A 551 6.39 29.89 -35.92
N GLU A 552 6.81 28.93 -35.09
CA GLU A 552 7.23 27.62 -35.57
C GLU A 552 6.01 26.75 -35.89
N TRP A 553 4.99 26.76 -35.03
CA TRP A 553 3.69 26.13 -35.29
C TRP A 553 3.08 26.63 -36.61
N ALA A 554 3.17 27.94 -36.87
CA ALA A 554 2.62 28.58 -38.06
C ALA A 554 3.27 28.15 -39.39
N LYS A 555 4.50 27.59 -39.35
CA LYS A 555 5.21 27.15 -40.56
C LYS A 555 4.65 25.85 -41.13
N GLU A 556 3.97 25.06 -40.32
CA GLU A 556 3.40 23.78 -40.74
C GLU A 556 1.94 23.98 -41.22
N PRO A 557 1.62 23.82 -42.52
CA PRO A 557 0.26 24.04 -43.01
C PRO A 557 -0.79 23.16 -42.34
N TRP A 558 -0.40 21.95 -41.91
CA TRP A 558 -1.30 21.06 -41.19
C TRP A 558 -1.78 21.65 -39.86
N ASN A 559 -0.92 22.38 -39.15
CA ASN A 559 -1.28 23.03 -37.89
C ASN A 559 -2.38 24.08 -38.08
N ILE A 560 -2.30 24.87 -39.16
CA ILE A 560 -3.33 25.86 -39.50
C ILE A 560 -4.65 25.15 -39.86
N ARG A 561 -4.61 24.06 -40.62
CA ARG A 561 -5.81 23.26 -40.94
C ARG A 561 -6.47 22.72 -39.67
N MET A 562 -5.67 22.17 -38.77
CA MET A 562 -6.13 21.66 -37.48
C MET A 562 -6.78 22.76 -36.63
N TRP A 563 -6.20 23.96 -36.60
CA TRP A 563 -6.77 25.11 -35.90
C TRP A 563 -8.18 25.47 -36.38
N PHE A 564 -8.42 25.41 -37.69
CA PHE A 564 -9.77 25.58 -38.23
C PHE A 564 -10.65 24.38 -37.93
N TYR A 565 -10.14 23.15 -38.08
CA TYR A 565 -10.92 21.94 -37.83
C TYR A 565 -11.48 21.89 -36.41
N GLU A 566 -10.67 22.24 -35.41
CA GLU A 566 -11.05 22.37 -33.99
C GLU A 566 -12.22 23.33 -33.74
N ARG A 567 -12.53 24.21 -34.70
CA ARG A 567 -13.63 25.19 -34.64
C ARG A 567 -14.81 24.81 -35.52
N THR A 568 -14.84 23.58 -36.04
CA THR A 568 -15.95 23.02 -36.81
C THR A 568 -16.87 22.19 -35.90
N PRO A 569 -18.16 22.02 -36.25
CA PRO A 569 -19.07 21.14 -35.51
C PRO A 569 -18.74 19.64 -35.68
N TYR A 570 -17.75 19.29 -36.50
CA TYR A 570 -17.30 17.91 -36.68
C TYR A 570 -16.15 17.54 -35.75
N PHE A 571 -15.54 18.52 -35.08
CA PHE A 571 -14.49 18.25 -34.13
C PHE A 571 -15.06 17.49 -32.93
N ASP A 572 -14.34 16.45 -32.48
CA ASP A 572 -14.73 15.72 -31.29
C ASP A 572 -14.45 16.56 -30.04
N GLU A 573 -15.46 17.27 -29.58
CA GLU A 573 -15.42 18.08 -28.35
C GLU A 573 -15.14 17.23 -27.09
N ARG A 574 -15.18 15.88 -27.18
CA ARG A 574 -14.83 14.97 -26.08
C ARG A 574 -13.36 14.53 -26.12
N ALA A 575 -12.60 14.86 -27.16
CA ALA A 575 -11.18 14.54 -27.22
C ALA A 575 -10.45 15.20 -26.03
N GLY A 576 -9.68 14.38 -25.29
CA GLY A 576 -8.98 14.81 -24.08
C GLY A 576 -9.87 15.16 -22.88
N LEU A 577 -11.20 15.05 -22.98
CA LEU A 577 -12.09 15.33 -21.86
C LEU A 577 -12.00 14.22 -20.81
N TYR A 578 -11.78 14.59 -19.55
CA TYR A 578 -11.83 13.67 -18.44
C TYR A 578 -13.28 13.22 -18.22
N PRO A 579 -13.57 11.90 -18.23
CA PRO A 579 -14.94 11.42 -18.22
C PRO A 579 -15.57 11.44 -16.82
N VAL A 580 -14.77 11.70 -15.78
CA VAL A 580 -15.27 11.79 -14.41
C VAL A 580 -15.65 13.23 -14.11
N GLY A 581 -16.92 13.45 -13.78
CA GLY A 581 -17.42 14.76 -13.34
C GLY A 581 -17.14 15.00 -11.85
N LEU A 582 -16.80 16.22 -11.49
CA LEU A 582 -16.63 16.69 -10.11
C LEU A 582 -17.81 17.59 -9.75
N LEU A 583 -18.73 17.06 -8.94
CA LEU A 583 -19.91 17.80 -8.47
C LEU A 583 -19.57 18.55 -7.19
N ASP A 584 -19.38 19.86 -7.30
CA ASP A 584 -18.98 20.71 -6.17
C ASP A 584 -20.16 21.07 -5.24
N ASP A 585 -21.36 21.28 -5.78
CA ASP A 585 -22.55 21.64 -4.99
C ASP A 585 -23.21 20.38 -4.37
N PRO A 586 -23.16 20.20 -3.03
CA PRO A 586 -23.77 19.06 -2.38
C PRO A 586 -25.31 19.08 -2.46
N THR A 587 -25.95 20.23 -2.66
CA THR A 587 -27.43 20.30 -2.71
C THR A 587 -27.99 19.62 -3.96
N VAL A 588 -27.20 19.54 -5.03
CA VAL A 588 -27.57 18.83 -6.26
C VAL A 588 -27.70 17.32 -6.00
N LEU A 589 -26.93 16.75 -5.07
CA LEU A 589 -26.96 15.31 -4.77
C LEU A 589 -28.36 14.83 -4.34
N ASP A 590 -29.08 15.67 -3.58
CA ASP A 590 -30.42 15.34 -3.08
C ASP A 590 -31.50 15.37 -4.18
N THR A 591 -31.17 15.96 -5.34
CA THR A 591 -32.08 16.06 -6.49
C THR A 591 -31.86 14.97 -7.54
N LEU A 592 -30.76 14.22 -7.44
CA LEU A 592 -30.41 13.22 -8.43
C LEU A 592 -31.39 12.03 -8.40
N PRO A 593 -31.79 11.50 -9.57
CA PRO A 593 -32.58 10.29 -9.64
C PRO A 593 -31.67 9.09 -9.34
N LEU A 594 -31.58 8.67 -8.09
CA LEU A 594 -30.68 7.60 -7.64
C LEU A 594 -31.42 6.29 -7.37
N ASP A 595 -30.77 5.16 -7.69
CA ASP A 595 -31.23 3.79 -7.38
C ASP A 595 -31.03 3.37 -5.92
#